data_AF-A0A6A6NMI2-F1
#
_entry.id   AF-A0A6A6NMI2-F1
#
_cell.length_a   1.000
_cell.length_b   1.000
_cell.length_c   1.000
_cell.angle_alpha   90.00
_cell.angle_beta   90.00
_cell.angle_gamma   90.00
#
_symmetry.space_group_name_H-M   'P 1'
#
loop_
_entity.id
_entity.type
_entity.pdbx_description
1 polymer ?
#
loop_
_entity_poly.entity_id
_entity_poly.type
_entity_poly.pdbx_seq_one_letter_code
_entity_poly.pdbx_strand_id
1 'polypeptide(L)'
;MITRLESRLVTDEELDAEVKTIYTMVRTLERRCMEAISGQPSFPAGRQCENSLNDEQFQAITAMHRAVLDEYGDFFLATQYPRAPPAFKRLPLEYCMPARLWAIGIHGLLEFLRHKLPASEEHIEAFIQVAYQMLAQISDAAPNFECTWKECMGDLARYRMAIESKDCRVKEAWTDTARELYSWCSEQDPAVGRLYHHRGVL
;
A
#
# COMPACT_ATOMS: atom_id res chain seq x y z
N MET A 1 1.26 19.91 -3.36
CA MET A 1 2.41 20.63 -3.96
C MET A 1 2.60 20.31 -5.45
N ILE A 2 1.87 19.33 -6.02
CA ILE A 2 2.07 18.78 -7.38
C ILE A 2 1.38 19.56 -8.51
N THR A 3 0.37 20.39 -8.24
CA THR A 3 -0.25 21.28 -9.24
C THR A 3 0.72 22.31 -9.86
N ARG A 4 1.96 22.40 -9.35
CA ARG A 4 3.00 23.30 -9.85
C ARG A 4 3.95 22.67 -10.88
N LEU A 5 4.00 21.33 -10.96
CA LEU A 5 4.93 20.60 -11.84
C LEU A 5 4.49 20.61 -13.31
N GLU A 6 3.19 20.73 -13.59
CA GLU A 6 2.67 20.73 -14.96
C GLU A 6 2.87 22.06 -15.72
N SER A 7 3.16 23.15 -15.01
CA SER A 7 3.20 24.51 -15.58
C SER A 7 4.59 25.17 -15.59
N ARG A 8 5.60 24.56 -14.94
CA ARG A 8 6.99 25.00 -14.98
C ARG A 8 7.83 24.03 -15.81
N LEU A 9 8.66 24.56 -16.70
CA LEU A 9 9.79 23.81 -17.26
C LEU A 9 10.76 23.50 -16.11
N VAL A 10 10.52 22.41 -15.39
CA VAL A 10 11.46 21.87 -14.41
C VAL A 10 12.65 21.31 -15.19
N THR A 11 13.87 21.68 -14.82
CA THR A 11 15.07 21.13 -15.46
C THR A 11 15.29 19.69 -15.01
N ASP A 12 15.99 18.90 -15.82
CA ASP A 12 16.33 17.52 -15.44
C ASP A 12 17.12 17.47 -14.12
N GLU A 13 17.91 18.50 -13.82
CA GLU A 13 18.68 18.65 -12.58
C GLU A 13 17.77 18.91 -11.36
N GLU A 14 16.78 19.80 -11.51
CA GLU A 14 15.79 20.07 -10.45
C GLU A 14 14.96 18.81 -10.16
N LEU A 15 14.52 18.10 -11.21
CA LEU A 15 13.77 16.86 -11.08
C LEU A 15 14.60 15.75 -10.41
N ASP A 16 15.87 15.61 -10.80
CA ASP A 16 16.79 14.64 -10.18
C ASP A 16 16.97 14.92 -8.67
N ALA A 17 17.15 16.19 -8.30
CA ALA A 17 17.25 16.58 -6.89
C ALA A 17 15.95 16.30 -6.12
N GLU A 18 14.79 16.56 -6.71
CA GLU A 18 13.49 16.29 -6.10
C GLU A 18 13.26 14.78 -5.92
N VAL A 19 13.46 13.97 -6.96
CA VAL A 19 13.31 12.50 -6.89
C VAL A 19 14.25 11.89 -5.86
N LYS A 20 15.50 12.37 -5.76
CA LYS A 20 16.45 11.92 -4.72
C LYS A 20 15.99 12.29 -3.32
N THR A 21 15.39 13.46 -3.15
CA THR A 21 14.84 13.92 -1.87
C THR A 21 13.67 13.03 -1.44
N ILE A 22 12.70 12.81 -2.33
CA ILE A 22 11.54 11.93 -2.10
C ILE A 22 12.02 10.51 -1.76
N TYR A 23 12.94 9.97 -2.57
CA TYR A 23 13.47 8.61 -2.34
C TYR A 23 14.15 8.48 -0.96
N THR A 24 14.90 9.50 -0.53
CA THR A 24 15.52 9.53 0.80
C THR A 24 14.47 9.58 1.91
N MET A 25 13.37 10.30 1.71
CA MET A 25 12.24 10.34 2.64
C MET A 25 11.54 8.98 2.74
N VAL A 26 11.24 8.34 1.60
CA VAL A 26 10.66 6.98 1.56
C VAL A 26 11.53 6.02 2.39
N ARG A 27 12.85 5.99 2.14
CA ARG A 27 13.78 5.11 2.88
C ARG A 27 13.78 5.39 4.38
N THR A 28 13.69 6.65 4.76
CA THR A 28 13.66 7.06 6.17
C THR A 28 12.37 6.60 6.84
N LEU A 29 11.22 6.80 6.19
CA LEU A 29 9.91 6.41 6.71
C LEU A 29 9.73 4.89 6.74
N GLU A 30 10.22 4.16 5.73
CA GLU A 30 10.23 2.69 5.75
C GLU A 30 10.91 2.13 6.98
N ARG A 31 12.11 2.64 7.29
CA ARG A 31 12.87 2.22 8.46
C ARG A 31 12.07 2.47 9.74
N ARG A 32 11.44 3.65 9.86
CA ARG A 32 10.58 4.00 11.00
C ARG A 32 9.36 3.08 11.11
N CYS A 33 8.72 2.73 10.00
CA CYS A 33 7.59 1.80 9.98
C CYS A 33 8.01 0.42 10.50
N MET A 34 9.13 -0.12 10.01
CA MET A 34 9.66 -1.41 10.46
C MET A 34 10.03 -1.40 11.95
N GLU A 35 10.75 -0.36 12.41
CA GLU A 35 11.13 -0.20 13.81
C GLU A 35 9.90 -0.13 14.72
N ALA A 36 8.89 0.65 14.33
CA ALA A 36 7.65 0.84 15.08
C ALA A 36 6.87 -0.47 15.28
N ILE A 37 6.87 -1.37 14.30
CA ILE A 37 6.24 -2.69 14.38
C ILE A 37 7.12 -3.67 15.17
N SER A 38 8.42 -3.73 14.88
CA SER A 38 9.35 -4.67 15.51
C SER A 38 9.58 -4.41 17.01
N GLY A 39 9.48 -3.15 17.42
CA GLY A 39 9.63 -2.74 18.83
C GLY A 39 8.43 -3.14 19.70
N GLN A 40 7.35 -3.65 19.11
CA GLN A 40 6.15 -4.04 19.84
C GLN A 40 6.23 -5.47 20.33
N PRO A 41 5.83 -5.75 21.58
CA PRO A 41 5.77 -7.11 22.09
C PRO A 41 4.80 -7.96 21.24
N SER A 42 5.30 -9.09 20.77
CA SER A 42 4.52 -10.14 20.14
C SER A 42 3.84 -10.95 21.24
N PHE A 43 2.51 -10.86 21.35
CA PHE A 43 1.76 -11.66 22.31
C PHE A 43 1.11 -12.84 21.58
N PRO A 44 1.20 -14.08 22.11
CA PRO A 44 0.40 -15.17 21.58
C PRO A 44 -1.09 -14.86 21.77
N ALA A 45 -1.88 -15.16 20.74
CA ALA A 45 -3.32 -14.98 20.76
C ALA A 45 -3.94 -15.64 22.00
N GLY A 46 -4.64 -14.86 22.84
CA GLY A 46 -5.46 -15.39 23.94
C GLY A 46 -5.09 -14.97 25.37
N ARG A 47 -4.05 -14.15 25.60
CA ARG A 47 -3.88 -13.45 26.89
C ARG A 47 -3.99 -11.94 26.69
N GLN A 48 -5.06 -11.34 27.20
CA GLN A 48 -5.07 -9.90 27.46
C GLN A 48 -4.05 -9.63 28.57
N CYS A 49 -2.84 -9.25 28.19
CA CYS A 49 -1.86 -8.71 29.12
C CYS A 49 -2.04 -7.20 29.21
N GLU A 50 -1.74 -6.63 30.38
CA GLU A 50 -1.75 -5.20 30.74
C GLU A 50 -0.84 -4.30 29.85
N ASN A 51 -0.28 -4.84 28.76
CA ASN A 51 0.60 -4.20 27.78
C ASN A 51 0.00 -4.18 26.36
N SER A 52 -1.32 -4.29 26.21
CA SER A 52 -1.99 -4.06 24.92
C SER A 52 -1.81 -2.61 24.47
N LEU A 53 -1.50 -2.40 23.19
CA LEU A 53 -1.45 -1.05 22.62
C LEU A 53 -2.77 -0.32 22.88
N ASN A 54 -2.66 0.96 23.24
CA ASN A 54 -3.83 1.84 23.31
C ASN A 54 -4.17 2.40 21.91
N ASP A 55 -5.34 3.03 21.82
CA ASP A 55 -5.86 3.62 20.58
C ASP A 55 -4.89 4.66 19.98
N GLU A 56 -4.31 5.54 20.82
CA GLU A 56 -3.34 6.55 20.37
C GLU A 56 -2.09 5.92 19.72
N GLN A 57 -1.61 4.80 20.25
CA GLN A 57 -0.47 4.08 19.71
C GLN A 57 -0.80 3.42 18.37
N PHE A 58 -1.99 2.81 18.24
CA PHE A 58 -2.43 2.28 16.95
C PHE A 58 -2.58 3.38 15.90
N GLN A 59 -3.18 4.52 16.27
CA GLN A 59 -3.30 5.68 15.40
C GLN A 59 -1.93 6.22 14.98
N ALA A 60 -0.97 6.33 15.92
CA ALA A 60 0.38 6.81 15.62
C ALA A 60 1.12 5.89 14.64
N ILE A 61 1.04 4.56 14.82
CA ILE A 61 1.63 3.59 13.89
C ILE A 61 0.96 3.69 12.51
N THR A 62 -0.38 3.72 12.49
CA THR A 62 -1.15 3.83 11.23
C THR A 62 -0.84 5.13 10.49
N ALA A 63 -0.69 6.25 11.21
CA ALA A 63 -0.32 7.54 10.63
C ALA A 63 1.09 7.52 10.01
N MET A 64 2.05 6.82 10.62
CA MET A 64 3.39 6.64 10.02
C MET A 64 3.33 5.84 8.71
N HIS A 65 2.50 4.80 8.65
CA HIS A 65 2.30 4.05 7.41
C HIS A 65 1.57 4.86 6.35
N ARG A 66 0.59 5.69 6.73
CA ARG A 66 -0.03 6.64 5.79
C ARG A 66 1.01 7.60 5.20
N ALA A 67 1.88 8.16 6.04
CA ALA A 67 2.92 9.07 5.58
C ALA A 67 3.90 8.41 4.60
N VAL A 68 4.30 7.13 4.81
CA VAL A 68 5.16 6.45 3.83
C VAL A 68 4.44 6.21 2.51
N LEU A 69 3.13 5.92 2.53
CA LEU A 69 2.33 5.76 1.31
C LEU A 69 2.16 7.08 0.55
N ASP A 70 2.01 8.21 1.24
CA ASP A 70 1.99 9.54 0.60
C ASP A 70 3.31 9.79 -0.17
N GLU A 71 4.46 9.53 0.44
CA GLU A 71 5.77 9.69 -0.20
C GLU A 71 5.99 8.71 -1.37
N TYR A 72 5.43 7.50 -1.27
CA TYR A 72 5.38 6.58 -2.41
C TYR A 72 4.56 7.16 -3.56
N GLY A 73 3.40 7.75 -3.26
CA GLY A 73 2.56 8.45 -4.23
C GLY A 73 3.31 9.57 -4.95
N ASP A 74 3.99 10.42 -4.18
CA ASP A 74 4.81 11.52 -4.70
C ASP A 74 5.96 10.98 -5.59
N PHE A 75 6.60 9.87 -5.20
CA PHE A 75 7.64 9.25 -6.02
C PHE A 75 7.10 8.74 -7.38
N PHE A 76 5.94 8.08 -7.39
CA PHE A 76 5.34 7.60 -8.64
C PHE A 76 4.89 8.77 -9.51
N LEU A 77 4.31 9.83 -8.94
CA LEU A 77 3.94 11.04 -9.67
C LEU A 77 5.18 11.73 -10.29
N ALA A 78 6.26 11.87 -9.53
CA ALA A 78 7.50 12.51 -9.99
C ALA A 78 8.23 11.69 -11.07
N THR A 79 8.10 10.37 -11.09
CA THR A 79 8.84 9.51 -12.02
C THR A 79 8.03 9.01 -13.21
N GLN A 80 6.70 8.93 -13.10
CA GLN A 80 5.82 8.31 -14.10
C GLN A 80 4.94 9.29 -14.88
N TYR A 81 5.01 10.59 -14.60
CA TYR A 81 4.26 11.58 -15.37
C TYR A 81 4.55 11.46 -16.89
N PRO A 82 3.59 11.79 -17.78
CA PRO A 82 3.68 11.46 -19.21
C PRO A 82 4.97 11.91 -19.90
N ARG A 83 5.49 13.09 -19.53
CA ARG A 83 6.70 13.70 -20.10
C ARG A 83 8.00 13.36 -19.35
N ALA A 84 7.97 12.51 -18.33
CA ALA A 84 9.17 12.14 -17.58
C ALA A 84 10.24 11.53 -18.50
N PRO A 85 11.52 11.93 -18.38
CA PRO A 85 12.58 11.31 -19.17
C PRO A 85 12.66 9.80 -18.91
N PRO A 86 13.03 8.97 -19.91
CA PRO A 86 13.03 7.51 -19.78
C PRO A 86 13.88 6.97 -18.63
N ALA A 87 14.93 7.69 -18.22
CA ALA A 87 15.73 7.34 -17.06
C ALA A 87 14.91 7.34 -15.77
N PHE A 88 14.09 8.37 -15.54
CA PHE A 88 13.21 8.45 -14.37
C PHE A 88 12.11 7.41 -14.40
N LYS A 89 11.55 7.12 -15.58
CA LYS A 89 10.48 6.11 -15.72
C LYS A 89 10.93 4.70 -15.30
N ARG A 90 12.22 4.38 -15.37
CA ARG A 90 12.78 3.09 -14.94
C ARG A 90 13.03 2.99 -13.43
N LEU A 91 13.14 4.12 -12.73
CA LEU A 91 13.52 4.15 -11.31
C LEU A 91 12.60 3.33 -10.40
N PRO A 92 11.27 3.28 -10.57
CA PRO A 92 10.45 2.43 -9.70
C PRO A 92 10.80 0.95 -9.79
N LEU A 93 11.22 0.47 -10.96
CA LEU A 93 11.68 -0.91 -11.12
C LEU A 93 13.09 -1.08 -10.53
N GLU A 94 14.01 -0.18 -10.84
CA GLU A 94 15.39 -0.23 -10.33
C GLU A 94 15.47 -0.17 -8.79
N TYR A 95 14.57 0.58 -8.17
CA TYR A 95 14.48 0.72 -6.72
C TYR A 95 13.48 -0.24 -6.05
N CYS A 96 12.90 -1.17 -6.82
CA CYS A 96 11.90 -2.14 -6.35
C CYS A 96 10.72 -1.49 -5.61
N MET A 97 10.29 -0.31 -6.04
CA MET A 97 9.30 0.52 -5.34
C MET A 97 7.96 -0.17 -5.16
N PRO A 98 7.36 -0.86 -6.16
CA PRO A 98 6.09 -1.57 -5.96
C PRO A 98 6.18 -2.67 -4.90
N ALA A 99 7.21 -3.50 -4.96
CA ALA A 99 7.39 -4.61 -4.02
C ALA A 99 7.60 -4.10 -2.58
N ARG A 100 8.38 -3.03 -2.41
CA ARG A 100 8.64 -2.41 -1.11
C ARG A 100 7.43 -1.67 -0.54
N LEU A 101 6.69 -0.94 -1.39
CA LEU A 101 5.43 -0.31 -1.01
C LEU A 101 4.46 -1.35 -0.43
N TRP A 102 4.28 -2.46 -1.14
CA TRP A 102 3.44 -3.54 -0.65
C TRP A 102 3.98 -4.14 0.65
N ALA A 103 5.22 -4.63 0.66
CA ALA A 103 5.77 -5.38 1.78
C ALA A 103 5.91 -4.55 3.07
N ILE A 104 6.40 -3.32 2.95
CA ILE A 104 6.72 -2.45 4.11
C ILE A 104 5.58 -1.47 4.38
N GLY A 105 5.06 -0.82 3.34
CA GLY A 105 4.04 0.22 3.48
C GLY A 105 2.68 -0.33 3.89
N ILE A 106 2.27 -1.48 3.34
CA ILE A 106 0.91 -2.01 3.50
C ILE A 106 0.90 -3.32 4.31
N HIS A 107 1.46 -4.39 3.75
CA HIS A 107 1.32 -5.74 4.27
C HIS A 107 1.90 -5.89 5.68
N GLY A 108 3.07 -5.30 5.95
CA GLY A 108 3.67 -5.30 7.30
C GLY A 108 2.73 -4.76 8.38
N LEU A 109 2.03 -3.65 8.11
CA LEU A 109 1.06 -3.09 9.05
C LEU A 109 -0.19 -3.97 9.17
N LEU A 110 -0.74 -4.46 8.06
CA LEU A 110 -1.92 -5.32 8.08
C LEU A 110 -1.68 -6.57 8.91
N GLU A 111 -0.53 -7.22 8.74
CA GLU A 111 -0.17 -8.38 9.56
C GLU A 111 0.01 -7.99 11.02
N PHE A 112 0.70 -6.88 11.31
CA PHE A 112 0.85 -6.39 12.67
C PHE A 112 -0.50 -6.19 13.36
N LEU A 113 -1.42 -5.46 12.72
CA LEU A 113 -2.74 -5.19 13.27
C LEU A 113 -3.58 -6.47 13.36
N ARG A 114 -3.51 -7.38 12.39
CA ARG A 114 -4.23 -8.66 12.41
C ARG A 114 -3.92 -9.48 13.66
N HIS A 115 -2.66 -9.49 14.12
CA HIS A 115 -2.25 -10.16 15.36
C HIS A 115 -2.76 -9.48 16.64
N LYS A 116 -3.32 -8.28 16.53
CA LYS A 116 -3.87 -7.50 17.65
C LYS A 116 -5.41 -7.49 17.69
N LEU A 117 -6.05 -8.26 16.83
CA LEU A 117 -7.51 -8.44 16.87
C LEU A 117 -7.97 -9.04 18.21
N PRO A 118 -9.14 -8.65 18.73
CA PRO A 118 -10.12 -7.74 18.10
C PRO A 118 -9.84 -6.24 18.32
N ALA A 119 -8.87 -5.87 19.16
CA ALA A 119 -8.66 -4.48 19.57
C ALA A 119 -8.25 -3.53 18.42
N SER A 120 -7.70 -4.07 17.34
CA SER A 120 -7.23 -3.33 16.17
C SER A 120 -8.22 -3.24 15.00
N GLU A 121 -9.42 -3.81 15.13
CA GLU A 121 -10.36 -4.00 14.00
C GLU A 121 -10.64 -2.69 13.26
N GLU A 122 -11.05 -1.63 13.98
CA GLU A 122 -11.35 -0.31 13.39
C GLU A 122 -10.12 0.32 12.69
N HIS A 123 -8.92 0.10 13.23
CA HIS A 123 -7.69 0.59 12.61
C HIS A 123 -7.35 -0.14 11.31
N ILE A 124 -7.58 -1.46 11.25
CA ILE A 124 -7.41 -2.23 10.01
C ILE A 124 -8.36 -1.71 8.94
N GLU A 125 -9.64 -1.54 9.29
CA GLU A 125 -10.65 -1.05 8.35
C GLU A 125 -10.32 0.34 7.81
N ALA A 126 -9.98 1.27 8.70
CA ALA A 126 -9.59 2.62 8.32
C ALA A 126 -8.33 2.62 7.43
N PHE A 127 -7.33 1.80 7.77
CA PHE A 127 -6.10 1.72 6.99
C PHE A 127 -6.32 1.10 5.61
N ILE A 128 -7.11 0.02 5.50
CA ILE A 128 -7.44 -0.58 4.20
C ILE A 128 -8.10 0.45 3.28
N GLN A 129 -9.05 1.24 3.79
CA GLN A 129 -9.72 2.28 3.01
C GLN A 129 -8.72 3.30 2.45
N VAL A 130 -7.77 3.77 3.28
CA VAL A 130 -6.74 4.73 2.88
C VAL A 130 -5.78 4.11 1.87
N ALA A 131 -5.26 2.90 2.14
CA ALA A 131 -4.33 2.21 1.25
C ALA A 131 -4.95 1.92 -0.11
N TYR A 132 -6.24 1.54 -0.15
CA TYR A 132 -6.96 1.29 -1.40
C TYR A 132 -7.08 2.57 -2.25
N GLN A 133 -7.43 3.70 -1.62
CA GLN A 133 -7.51 5.00 -2.31
C GLN A 133 -6.14 5.45 -2.85
N MET A 134 -5.08 5.27 -2.07
CA MET A 134 -3.72 5.62 -2.50
C MET A 134 -3.24 4.74 -3.65
N LEU A 135 -3.49 3.43 -3.61
CA LEU A 135 -3.14 2.53 -4.72
C LEU A 135 -3.92 2.87 -5.99
N ALA A 136 -5.19 3.28 -5.89
CA ALA A 136 -5.95 3.75 -7.04
C ALA A 136 -5.29 5.00 -7.67
N GLN A 137 -4.90 5.98 -6.85
CA GLN A 137 -4.21 7.19 -7.33
C GLN A 137 -2.84 6.87 -7.96
N ILE A 138 -2.08 5.96 -7.36
CA ILE A 138 -0.80 5.50 -7.91
C ILE A 138 -1.02 4.75 -9.24
N SER A 139 -2.09 3.95 -9.34
CA SER A 139 -2.44 3.25 -10.57
C SER A 139 -2.72 4.22 -11.71
N ASP A 140 -3.42 5.32 -11.44
CA ASP A 140 -3.67 6.37 -12.43
C ASP A 140 -2.38 7.10 -12.84
N ALA A 141 -1.47 7.34 -11.87
CA ALA A 141 -0.19 8.01 -12.13
C ALA A 141 0.83 7.12 -12.86
N ALA A 142 0.76 5.81 -12.67
CA ALA A 142 1.77 4.84 -13.10
C ALA A 142 1.14 3.64 -13.84
N PRO A 143 0.54 3.85 -15.02
CA PRO A 143 -0.24 2.82 -15.73
C PRO A 143 0.58 1.60 -16.15
N ASN A 144 1.90 1.73 -16.30
CA ASN A 144 2.79 0.60 -16.61
C ASN A 144 2.81 -0.50 -15.54
N PHE A 145 2.27 -0.21 -14.35
CA PHE A 145 2.20 -1.12 -13.20
C PHE A 145 0.75 -1.48 -12.84
N GLU A 146 -0.22 -1.20 -13.72
CA GLU A 146 -1.65 -1.35 -13.42
C GLU A 146 -2.01 -2.74 -12.90
N CYS A 147 -1.49 -3.81 -13.53
CA CYS A 147 -1.71 -5.18 -13.03
C CYS A 147 -1.17 -5.38 -11.61
N THR A 148 0.01 -4.84 -11.31
CA THR A 148 0.62 -4.93 -9.97
C THR A 148 -0.23 -4.22 -8.92
N TRP A 149 -0.74 -3.02 -9.23
CA TRP A 149 -1.56 -2.26 -8.30
C TRP A 149 -2.93 -2.87 -8.10
N LYS A 150 -3.58 -3.33 -9.18
CA LYS A 150 -4.85 -4.02 -9.09
C LYS A 150 -4.76 -5.34 -8.33
N GLU A 151 -3.65 -6.08 -8.48
CA GLU A 151 -3.38 -7.25 -7.65
C GLU A 151 -3.29 -6.87 -6.16
N CYS A 152 -2.52 -5.83 -5.82
CA CYS A 152 -2.42 -5.33 -4.44
C CYS A 152 -3.77 -4.84 -3.88
N MET A 153 -4.60 -4.18 -4.71
CA MET A 153 -5.95 -3.76 -4.34
C MET A 153 -6.88 -4.97 -4.13
N GLY A 154 -6.73 -6.03 -4.92
CA GLY A 154 -7.43 -7.31 -4.73
C GLY A 154 -7.02 -7.96 -3.41
N ASP A 155 -5.74 -7.88 -3.03
CA ASP A 155 -5.26 -8.38 -1.74
C ASP A 155 -5.83 -7.57 -0.57
N LEU A 156 -5.89 -6.24 -0.68
CA LEU A 156 -6.57 -5.39 0.30
C LEU A 156 -8.05 -5.76 0.47
N ALA A 157 -8.74 -5.98 -0.64
CA ALA A 157 -10.14 -6.41 -0.64
C ALA A 157 -10.31 -7.77 0.06
N ARG A 158 -9.40 -8.71 -0.19
CA ARG A 158 -9.37 -10.01 0.49
C ARG A 158 -9.10 -9.88 1.99
N TYR A 159 -8.24 -8.95 2.42
CA TYR A 159 -8.04 -8.65 3.85
C TYR A 159 -9.33 -8.13 4.49
N ARG A 160 -10.01 -7.15 3.87
CA ARG A 160 -11.26 -6.58 4.40
C ARG A 160 -12.36 -7.63 4.50
N MET A 161 -12.51 -8.47 3.46
CA MET A 161 -13.41 -9.61 3.46
C MET A 161 -13.15 -10.58 4.62
N ALA A 162 -11.86 -10.86 4.92
CA ALA A 162 -11.49 -11.83 5.95
C ALA A 162 -11.75 -11.32 7.38
N ILE A 163 -11.64 -10.01 7.62
CA ILE A 163 -11.89 -9.42 8.94
C ILE A 163 -13.36 -9.03 9.15
N GLU A 164 -14.13 -8.81 8.08
CA GLU A 164 -15.55 -8.48 8.17
C GLU A 164 -16.35 -9.67 8.73
N SER A 165 -16.91 -9.47 9.93
CA SER A 165 -17.70 -10.47 10.65
C SER A 165 -19.12 -10.01 10.96
N LYS A 166 -19.42 -8.73 10.77
CA LYS A 166 -20.66 -8.07 11.22
C LYS A 166 -21.66 -7.89 10.08
N ASP A 167 -21.20 -7.48 8.90
CA ASP A 167 -22.06 -7.21 7.74
C ASP A 167 -21.72 -8.13 6.55
N CYS A 168 -22.62 -9.07 6.25
CA CYS A 168 -22.47 -9.99 5.13
C CYS A 168 -22.45 -9.28 3.76
N ARG A 169 -23.13 -8.13 3.62
CA ARG A 169 -23.17 -7.38 2.36
C ARG A 169 -21.85 -6.67 2.11
N VAL A 170 -21.23 -6.14 3.17
CA VAL A 170 -19.88 -5.57 3.09
C VAL A 170 -18.89 -6.67 2.70
N LYS A 171 -18.98 -7.84 3.36
CA LYS A 171 -18.14 -8.99 3.02
C LYS A 171 -18.28 -9.43 1.56
N GLU A 172 -19.52 -9.56 1.07
CA GLU A 172 -19.81 -9.89 -0.33
C GLU A 172 -19.25 -8.84 -1.29
N ALA A 173 -19.45 -7.55 -1.02
CA ALA A 173 -18.94 -6.47 -1.86
C ALA A 173 -17.41 -6.51 -2.00
N TRP A 174 -16.68 -6.76 -0.91
CA TRP A 174 -15.21 -6.91 -0.96
C TRP A 174 -14.77 -8.22 -1.61
N THR A 175 -15.56 -9.29 -1.49
CA THR A 175 -15.34 -10.55 -2.22
C THR A 175 -15.43 -10.34 -3.73
N ASP A 176 -16.48 -9.65 -4.17
CA ASP A 176 -16.72 -9.35 -5.58
C ASP A 176 -15.64 -8.41 -6.12
N THR A 177 -15.27 -7.38 -5.37
CA THR A 177 -14.16 -6.47 -5.71
C THR A 177 -12.85 -7.22 -5.92
N ALA A 178 -12.48 -8.13 -5.01
CA ALA A 178 -11.29 -8.95 -5.14
C ALA A 178 -11.36 -9.85 -6.39
N ARG A 179 -12.51 -10.49 -6.63
CA ARG A 179 -12.73 -11.36 -7.78
C ARG A 179 -12.60 -10.62 -9.10
N GLU A 180 -13.17 -9.43 -9.20
CA GLU A 180 -13.11 -8.58 -10.39
C GLU A 180 -11.67 -8.16 -10.70
N LEU A 181 -10.93 -7.69 -9.69
CA LEU A 181 -9.54 -7.25 -9.86
C LEU A 181 -8.62 -8.40 -10.29
N TYR A 182 -8.70 -9.57 -9.63
CA TYR A 182 -7.90 -10.72 -10.03
C TYR A 182 -8.28 -11.25 -11.42
N SER A 183 -9.56 -11.23 -11.77
CA SER A 183 -10.01 -11.67 -13.10
C SER A 183 -9.44 -10.75 -14.18
N TRP A 184 -9.54 -9.44 -13.98
CA TRP A 184 -8.96 -8.46 -14.90
C TRP A 184 -7.44 -8.67 -15.05
N CYS A 185 -6.69 -8.82 -13.96
CA CYS A 185 -5.25 -9.05 -14.05
C CYS A 185 -4.92 -10.36 -14.78
N SER A 186 -5.70 -11.42 -14.56
CA SER A 186 -5.47 -12.72 -15.23
C SER A 186 -5.79 -12.70 -16.73
N GLU A 187 -6.69 -11.82 -17.16
CA GLU A 187 -7.00 -11.60 -18.57
C GLU A 187 -5.88 -10.81 -19.28
N GLN A 188 -5.28 -9.85 -18.57
CA GLN A 188 -4.16 -9.06 -19.10
C GLN A 188 -2.84 -9.85 -19.14
N ASP A 189 -2.57 -10.69 -18.13
CA ASP A 189 -1.38 -11.54 -18.09
C ASP A 189 -1.72 -12.99 -17.67
N PRO A 190 -2.15 -13.82 -18.64
CA PRO A 190 -2.56 -15.21 -18.38
C PRO A 190 -1.44 -16.12 -17.87
N ALA A 191 -0.17 -15.70 -17.97
CA ALA A 191 0.97 -16.50 -17.50
C ALA A 191 1.13 -16.47 -15.97
N VAL A 192 0.50 -15.52 -15.27
CA VAL A 192 0.65 -15.34 -13.83
C VAL A 192 -0.27 -16.30 -13.06
N GLY A 193 0.23 -17.52 -12.81
CA GLY A 193 -0.51 -18.60 -12.16
C GLY A 193 -1.09 -18.27 -10.77
N ARG A 194 -0.45 -17.38 -10.00
CA ARG A 194 -0.91 -17.01 -8.64
C ARG A 194 -2.26 -16.27 -8.64
N LEU A 195 -2.61 -15.55 -9.72
CA LEU A 195 -3.89 -14.84 -9.81
C LEU A 195 -5.08 -15.81 -9.84
N TYR A 196 -4.93 -16.94 -10.53
CA TYR A 196 -5.93 -18.01 -10.54
C TYR A 196 -6.07 -18.67 -9.16
N HIS A 197 -4.95 -18.84 -8.45
CA HIS A 197 -4.98 -19.33 -7.07
C HIS A 197 -5.71 -18.35 -6.14
N HIS A 198 -5.40 -17.05 -6.20
CA HIS A 198 -6.09 -16.03 -5.41
C HIS A 198 -7.59 -16.04 -5.64
N ARG A 199 -8.02 -16.14 -6.91
CA ARG A 199 -9.44 -16.25 -7.26
C ARG A 199 -10.09 -17.53 -6.71
N GLY A 200 -9.38 -18.66 -6.68
CA GLY A 200 -9.91 -19.93 -6.20
C GLY A 200 -10.07 -20.02 -4.67
N VAL A 201 -9.48 -19.08 -3.92
CA VAL A 201 -9.52 -19.04 -2.44
C VAL A 201 -10.54 -18.01 -1.92
N LEU A 202 -11.12 -17.18 -2.79
CA LEU A 202 -12.26 -16.30 -2.49
C LEU A 202 -13.56 -17.11 -2.40
#